data_AF-A0AA42HJ04-F1
#
_entry.id   AF-A0AA42HJ04-F1
#
_cell.length_a   1.000
_cell.length_b   1.000
_cell.length_c   1.000
_cell.angle_alpha   90.00
_cell.angle_beta   90.00
_cell.angle_gamma   90.00
#
_symmetry.space_group_name_H-M   'P 1'
#
loop_
_entity.id
_entity.type
_entity.pdbx_description
1 polymer ?
#
loop_
_entity_poly.entity_id
_entity_poly.type
_entity_poly.pdbx_seq_one_letter_code
_entity_poly.pdbx_strand_id
1 'polypeptide(L)'
;MSEKAKIHRYTSLRGLVNRLRDDLNGGGQDFVLLYAYNGTGKTRLTMEFKDAGKRKNKGQPDTLYFNAFTEDLFRWDNDLEHDRERRLHINQTSKFFRGLKDLALDERIAYYLRRYADFGFDIDYQNWTVSFNKGEDDAAPRHIKVSRGEENIFIWCVFMAICERVIDGAESYQWVDYLYIDDPITSLDDNNAIAVASDLARLLRKAEGRSRAEPDAANSRGAPDAAPRLIAASIKAVVSSHHALFYNVVCNELKTEKHRKYLLQRPERGNAYTLRATDDTPFFHHVSILAELKKAKDSGMLYTYHFNMLRSILEKTATFFGRDDFSACIHGLDDAELFARALNLLSHGKYDIYQPSEMVDDNKRLFGEILDAFLSRYEFTLPEVFAQPASKRRGAAQA
;
A
#
# COMPACT_ATOMS: atom_id res chain seq x y z
N MET A 1 -3.71 -27.22 18.49
CA MET A 1 -2.59 -26.52 19.15
C MET A 1 -2.06 -25.51 18.15
N SER A 2 -2.33 -24.22 18.34
CA SER A 2 -1.92 -23.15 17.40
C SER A 2 -0.45 -22.84 17.64
N GLU A 3 0.43 -23.22 16.70
CA GLU A 3 1.80 -22.69 16.67
C GLU A 3 1.69 -21.17 16.51
N LYS A 4 1.95 -20.41 17.58
CA LYS A 4 2.01 -18.95 17.53
C LYS A 4 3.01 -18.56 16.44
N ALA A 5 2.52 -17.94 15.36
CA ALA A 5 3.35 -17.49 14.24
C ALA A 5 4.55 -16.66 14.75
N LYS A 6 5.76 -17.09 14.39
CA LYS A 6 7.02 -16.50 14.86
C LYS A 6 7.14 -15.04 14.44
N ILE A 7 7.46 -14.17 15.41
CA ILE A 7 7.61 -12.73 15.20
C ILE A 7 9.10 -12.43 15.10
N HIS A 8 9.52 -11.92 13.94
CA HIS A 8 10.90 -11.58 13.67
C HIS A 8 11.13 -10.09 13.93
N ARG A 9 12.12 -9.77 14.77
CA ARG A 9 12.49 -8.39 15.08
C ARG A 9 13.75 -8.00 14.30
N TYR A 10 13.70 -6.83 13.65
CA TYR A 10 14.81 -6.24 12.92
C TYR A 10 15.18 -4.91 13.56
N THR A 11 16.44 -4.70 13.88
CA THR A 11 16.94 -3.46 14.51
C THR A 11 17.25 -2.36 13.50
N SER A 12 17.17 -2.66 12.20
CA SER A 12 17.38 -1.71 11.11
C SER A 12 16.50 -2.02 9.91
N LEU A 13 16.21 -0.98 9.13
CA LEU A 13 15.48 -1.10 7.86
C LEU A 13 16.25 -1.99 6.85
N ARG A 14 17.58 -1.90 6.86
CA ARG A 14 18.46 -2.72 6.02
C ARG A 14 18.33 -4.21 6.32
N GLY A 15 18.26 -4.58 7.60
CA GLY A 15 18.02 -5.96 8.02
C GLY A 15 16.66 -6.49 7.52
N LEU A 16 15.62 -5.65 7.60
CA LEU A 16 14.30 -5.99 7.07
C LEU A 16 14.32 -6.16 5.55
N VAL A 17 14.95 -5.25 4.80
CA VAL A 17 15.08 -5.37 3.33
C VAL A 17 15.85 -6.60 2.91
N ASN A 18 16.93 -6.95 3.63
CA ASN A 18 17.65 -8.19 3.36
C ASN A 18 16.72 -9.40 3.48
N ARG A 19 15.90 -9.46 4.54
CA ARG A 19 14.90 -10.52 4.68
C ARG A 19 13.94 -10.58 3.47
N LEU A 20 13.39 -9.46 3.04
CA LEU A 20 12.45 -9.43 1.91
C LEU A 20 13.11 -9.90 0.62
N ARG A 21 14.35 -9.44 0.34
CA ARG A 21 15.13 -9.90 -0.81
C ARG A 21 15.52 -11.37 -0.72
N ASP A 22 15.79 -11.88 0.48
CA ASP A 22 16.09 -13.29 0.71
C ASP A 22 14.85 -14.16 0.49
N ASP A 23 13.66 -13.73 0.91
CA ASP A 23 12.41 -14.44 0.63
C ASP A 23 12.18 -14.59 -0.89
N LEU A 24 12.47 -13.53 -1.65
CA LEU A 24 12.38 -13.56 -3.12
C LEU A 24 13.47 -14.42 -3.77
N ASN A 25 14.72 -14.38 -3.31
CA ASN A 25 15.84 -15.03 -4.01
C ASN A 25 16.21 -16.42 -3.48
N GLY A 26 16.24 -16.58 -2.16
CA GLY A 26 16.59 -17.85 -1.49
C GLY A 26 15.37 -18.58 -0.92
N GLY A 27 14.28 -17.86 -0.63
CA GLY A 27 13.05 -18.41 -0.07
C GLY A 27 12.10 -19.03 -1.09
N GLY A 28 12.45 -18.97 -2.39
CA GLY A 28 11.65 -19.54 -3.48
C GLY A 28 10.28 -18.88 -3.65
N GLN A 29 10.14 -17.61 -3.26
CA GLN A 29 8.91 -16.84 -3.39
C GLN A 29 9.01 -15.92 -4.61
N ASP A 30 7.91 -15.79 -5.33
CA ASP A 30 7.79 -14.85 -6.44
C ASP A 30 7.25 -13.51 -5.94
N PHE A 31 6.43 -13.54 -4.88
CA PHE A 31 5.83 -12.34 -4.29
C PHE A 31 6.02 -12.24 -2.77
N VAL A 32 6.13 -11.01 -2.27
CA VAL A 32 6.00 -10.69 -0.84
C VAL A 32 4.91 -9.64 -0.66
N LEU A 33 3.87 -10.01 0.08
CA LEU A 33 2.72 -9.17 0.39
C LEU A 33 2.85 -8.66 1.83
N LEU A 34 2.91 -7.34 1.99
CA LEU A 34 3.12 -6.66 3.26
C LEU A 34 1.89 -5.82 3.63
N TYR A 35 1.20 -6.22 4.69
CA TYR A 35 0.25 -5.31 5.32
C TYR A 35 0.97 -4.45 6.36
N ALA A 36 0.88 -3.12 6.23
CA ALA A 36 1.47 -2.18 7.18
C ALA A 36 0.68 -0.88 7.27
N TYR A 37 0.41 -0.45 8.51
CA TYR A 37 -0.29 0.79 8.81
C TYR A 37 0.47 2.04 8.34
N ASN A 38 -0.26 3.15 8.23
CA ASN A 38 0.31 4.46 7.96
C ASN A 38 1.34 4.84 9.04
N GLY A 39 2.40 5.54 8.64
CA GLY A 39 3.51 5.88 9.53
C GLY A 39 4.50 4.74 9.84
N THR A 40 4.24 3.50 9.40
CA THR A 40 5.20 2.38 9.54
C THR A 40 6.49 2.62 8.75
N GLY A 41 6.46 3.46 7.71
CA GLY A 41 7.61 3.79 6.89
C GLY A 41 7.75 2.95 5.62
N LYS A 42 6.63 2.51 5.04
CA LYS A 42 6.59 1.71 3.80
C LYS A 42 7.34 2.37 2.65
N THR A 43 7.17 3.68 2.45
CA THR A 43 7.91 4.41 1.41
C THR A 43 9.43 4.39 1.64
N ARG A 44 9.89 4.50 2.90
CA ARG A 44 11.33 4.32 3.22
C ARG A 44 11.79 2.90 2.95
N LEU A 45 10.94 1.90 3.23
CA LEU A 45 11.23 0.50 2.94
C LEU A 45 11.39 0.26 1.44
N THR A 46 10.52 0.81 0.60
CA THR A 46 10.63 0.78 -0.87
C THR A 46 11.95 1.37 -1.36
N MET A 47 12.33 2.54 -0.82
CA MET A 47 13.57 3.21 -1.22
C MET A 47 14.81 2.42 -0.78
N GLU A 48 14.84 1.90 0.45
CA GLU A 48 15.94 1.05 0.91
C GLU A 48 16.00 -0.28 0.14
N PHE A 49 14.86 -0.83 -0.28
CA PHE A 49 14.81 -2.00 -1.15
C PHE A 49 15.48 -1.72 -2.49
N LYS A 50 15.10 -0.64 -3.17
CA LYS A 50 15.73 -0.18 -4.41
C LYS A 50 17.23 0.08 -4.24
N ASP A 51 17.63 0.79 -3.18
CA ASP A 51 19.03 1.12 -2.96
C ASP A 51 19.88 -0.10 -2.58
N ALA A 52 19.30 -1.11 -1.95
CA ALA A 52 19.97 -2.39 -1.70
C ALA A 52 20.34 -3.10 -3.01
N GLY A 53 19.47 -3.03 -4.02
CA GLY A 53 19.72 -3.52 -5.37
C GLY A 53 20.88 -2.79 -6.03
N LYS A 54 20.86 -1.45 -6.01
CA LYS A 54 21.97 -0.62 -6.50
C LYS A 54 23.30 -0.96 -5.84
N ARG A 55 23.31 -1.13 -4.51
CA ARG A 55 24.53 -1.49 -3.78
C ARG A 55 25.08 -2.85 -4.22
N LYS A 56 24.22 -3.84 -4.49
CA LYS A 56 24.63 -5.15 -5.02
C LYS A 56 25.09 -5.08 -6.48
N ASN A 57 24.47 -4.21 -7.28
CA ASN A 57 24.68 -4.13 -8.73
C ASN A 57 25.59 -2.97 -9.16
N LYS A 58 26.61 -2.64 -8.37
CA LYS A 58 27.62 -1.61 -8.68
C LYS A 58 27.01 -0.25 -9.09
N GLY A 59 25.92 0.14 -8.44
CA GLY A 59 25.20 1.40 -8.69
C GLY A 59 24.06 1.29 -9.70
N GLN A 60 23.93 0.18 -10.43
CA GLN A 60 22.83 -0.02 -11.39
C GLN A 60 21.53 -0.41 -10.67
N PRO A 61 20.38 0.21 -11.01
CA PRO A 61 19.10 -0.15 -10.42
C PRO A 61 18.62 -1.51 -10.94
N ASP A 62 17.88 -2.23 -10.10
CA ASP A 62 17.21 -3.51 -10.42
C ASP A 62 15.69 -3.48 -10.14
N THR A 63 15.19 -2.39 -9.55
CA THR A 63 13.84 -2.29 -9.01
C THR A 63 13.09 -1.12 -9.64
N LEU A 64 11.97 -1.42 -10.31
CA LEU A 64 10.95 -0.44 -10.67
C LEU A 64 9.93 -0.36 -9.52
N TYR A 65 9.50 0.85 -9.16
CA TYR A 65 8.63 1.02 -7.99
C TYR A 65 7.52 2.03 -8.21
N PHE A 66 6.45 1.87 -7.43
CA PHE A 66 5.35 2.81 -7.27
C PHE A 66 5.28 3.24 -5.80
N ASN A 67 5.38 4.54 -5.54
CA ASN A 67 5.24 5.16 -4.22
C ASN A 67 5.13 6.70 -4.39
N ALA A 68 5.13 7.45 -3.29
CA ALA A 68 5.09 8.92 -3.31
C ALA A 68 6.16 9.59 -4.20
N PHE A 69 7.38 9.04 -4.31
CA PHE A 69 8.41 9.59 -5.21
C PHE A 69 8.07 9.39 -6.70
N THR A 70 7.20 8.42 -7.02
CA THR A 70 6.69 8.20 -8.38
C THR A 70 5.60 9.21 -8.69
N GLU A 71 4.72 9.52 -7.72
CA GLU A 71 3.73 10.59 -7.82
C GLU A 71 4.41 11.95 -8.03
N ASP A 72 5.51 12.24 -7.32
CA ASP A 72 6.28 13.49 -7.44
C ASP A 72 6.94 13.71 -8.82
N LEU A 73 6.93 12.70 -9.69
CA LEU A 73 7.33 12.83 -11.09
C LEU A 73 6.29 13.59 -11.93
N PHE A 74 5.10 13.81 -11.38
CA PHE A 74 3.98 14.52 -11.99
C PHE A 74 3.71 15.80 -11.20
N ARG A 75 3.58 16.93 -11.90
CA ARG A 75 3.39 18.24 -11.25
C ARG A 75 2.36 19.08 -12.00
N TRP A 76 1.39 19.61 -11.27
CA TRP A 76 0.40 20.51 -11.86
C TRP A 76 1.00 21.86 -12.21
N ASP A 77 0.72 22.30 -13.44
CA ASP A 77 0.60 23.70 -13.79
C ASP A 77 -0.89 24.03 -13.89
N ASN A 78 -1.36 24.91 -13.00
CA ASN A 78 -2.75 25.30 -12.94
C ASN A 78 -3.06 26.55 -13.77
N ASP A 79 -2.06 27.14 -14.44
CA ASP A 79 -2.22 28.37 -15.23
C ASP A 79 -2.98 29.45 -14.44
N LEU A 80 -2.49 29.78 -13.23
CA LEU A 80 -3.21 30.69 -12.31
C LEU A 80 -3.38 32.11 -12.88
N GLU A 81 -2.58 32.49 -13.87
CA GLU A 81 -2.61 33.80 -14.50
C GLU A 81 -3.77 33.94 -15.50
N HIS A 82 -4.04 32.92 -16.32
CA HIS A 82 -5.09 32.97 -17.36
C HIS A 82 -6.30 32.09 -17.05
N ASP A 83 -6.17 31.15 -16.11
CA ASP A 83 -7.17 30.21 -15.63
C ASP A 83 -7.76 29.28 -16.71
N ARG A 84 -7.00 29.01 -17.78
CA ARG A 84 -7.50 28.37 -19.01
C ARG A 84 -6.88 27.01 -19.28
N GLU A 85 -5.56 26.86 -19.17
CA GLU A 85 -4.86 25.66 -19.64
C GLU A 85 -4.19 24.89 -18.50
N ARG A 86 -4.99 24.16 -17.72
CA ARG A 86 -4.47 23.32 -16.62
C ARG A 86 -3.84 22.05 -17.21
N ARG A 87 -2.57 21.81 -16.88
CA ARG A 87 -1.77 20.70 -17.41
C ARG A 87 -0.98 20.01 -16.30
N LEU A 88 -0.74 18.72 -16.47
CA LEU A 88 0.12 17.92 -15.59
C LEU A 88 1.46 17.68 -16.27
N HIS A 89 2.52 18.29 -15.77
CA HIS A 89 3.88 18.08 -16.27
C HIS A 89 4.45 16.75 -15.83
N ILE A 90 5.13 16.08 -16.76
CA ILE A 90 5.87 14.84 -16.55
C ILE A 90 7.37 15.16 -16.45
N ASN A 91 8.05 14.57 -15.47
CA ASN A 91 9.50 14.67 -15.36
C ASN A 91 10.22 13.79 -16.39
N GLN A 92 10.53 14.36 -17.56
CA GLN A 92 11.23 13.69 -18.66
C GLN A 92 12.62 13.12 -18.32
N THR A 93 13.28 13.59 -17.26
CA THR A 93 14.63 13.12 -16.90
C THR A 93 14.62 11.77 -16.18
N SER A 94 13.46 11.33 -15.70
CA SER A 94 13.34 10.08 -14.96
C SER A 94 13.46 8.87 -15.89
N LYS A 95 14.25 7.86 -15.46
CA LYS A 95 14.34 6.56 -16.16
C LYS A 95 12.96 5.88 -16.30
N PHE A 96 12.02 6.24 -15.45
CA PHE A 96 10.64 5.79 -15.47
C PHE A 96 9.97 5.97 -16.85
N PHE A 97 10.22 7.11 -17.51
CA PHE A 97 9.55 7.45 -18.78
C PHE A 97 10.36 7.16 -20.04
N ARG A 98 11.51 6.47 -19.94
CA ARG A 98 12.39 6.22 -21.10
C ARG A 98 11.72 5.50 -22.27
N GLY A 99 10.70 4.68 -22.01
CA GLY A 99 9.92 4.02 -23.05
C GLY A 99 8.56 4.66 -23.34
N LEU A 100 8.20 5.77 -22.67
CA LEU A 100 6.84 6.32 -22.77
C LEU A 100 6.52 6.76 -24.21
N LYS A 101 7.46 7.45 -24.86
CA LYS A 101 7.30 7.97 -26.23
C LYS A 101 7.34 6.87 -27.30
N ASP A 102 8.21 5.88 -27.15
CA ASP A 102 8.51 4.92 -28.22
C ASP A 102 7.65 3.64 -28.16
N LEU A 103 6.93 3.41 -27.06
CA LEU A 103 6.18 2.16 -26.82
C LEU A 103 4.65 2.33 -26.89
N ALA A 104 4.16 3.46 -27.43
CA ALA A 104 2.73 3.75 -27.60
C ALA A 104 1.90 3.42 -26.34
N LEU A 105 2.32 3.95 -25.18
CA LEU A 105 1.72 3.59 -23.89
C LEU A 105 0.30 4.14 -23.72
N ASP A 106 -0.10 5.14 -24.49
CA ASP A 106 -1.38 5.84 -24.44
C ASP A 106 -2.57 4.88 -24.48
N GLU A 107 -2.60 3.95 -25.44
CA GLU A 107 -3.69 2.97 -25.56
C GLU A 107 -3.80 2.09 -24.32
N ARG A 108 -2.65 1.75 -23.72
CA ARG A 108 -2.61 0.90 -22.53
C ARG A 108 -3.01 1.66 -21.27
N ILE A 109 -2.57 2.92 -21.16
CA ILE A 109 -2.99 3.82 -20.09
C ILE A 109 -4.50 4.02 -20.17
N ALA A 110 -5.04 4.30 -21.35
CA ALA A 110 -6.49 4.44 -21.57
C ALA A 110 -7.27 3.16 -21.26
N TYR A 111 -6.74 1.99 -21.61
CA TYR A 111 -7.34 0.70 -21.28
C TYR A 111 -7.52 0.50 -19.77
N TYR A 112 -6.53 0.89 -18.96
CA TYR A 112 -6.64 0.84 -17.50
C TYR A 112 -7.53 1.96 -16.96
N LEU A 113 -7.35 3.19 -17.44
CA LEU A 113 -8.02 4.38 -16.90
C LEU A 113 -9.55 4.26 -16.99
N ARG A 114 -10.07 3.84 -18.15
CA ARG A 114 -11.51 3.67 -18.39
C ARG A 114 -12.19 2.64 -17.46
N ARG A 115 -11.41 1.83 -16.73
CA ARG A 115 -11.93 0.85 -15.76
C ARG A 115 -12.07 1.45 -14.36
N TYR A 116 -11.40 2.57 -14.09
CA TYR A 116 -11.31 3.17 -12.74
C TYR A 116 -11.91 4.58 -12.68
N ALA A 117 -11.91 5.30 -13.80
CA ALA A 117 -12.38 6.68 -13.85
C ALA A 117 -12.99 7.03 -15.22
N ASP A 118 -13.85 8.05 -15.20
CA ASP A 118 -14.60 8.54 -16.36
C ASP A 118 -14.06 9.90 -16.82
N PHE A 119 -12.84 9.88 -17.36
CA PHE A 119 -12.22 11.01 -18.04
C PHE A 119 -11.17 10.53 -19.05
N GLY A 120 -10.94 11.33 -20.08
CA GLY A 120 -9.88 11.11 -21.07
C GLY A 120 -8.63 11.94 -20.78
N PHE A 121 -7.55 11.61 -21.47
CA PHE A 121 -6.29 12.34 -21.40
C PHE A 121 -5.64 12.43 -22.78
N ASP A 122 -4.74 13.40 -22.93
CA ASP A 122 -3.87 13.58 -24.08
C ASP A 122 -2.45 13.86 -23.58
N ILE A 123 -1.45 13.15 -24.11
CA ILE A 123 -0.05 13.30 -23.74
C ILE A 123 0.71 14.03 -24.86
N ASP A 124 1.15 15.23 -24.56
CA ASP A 124 2.08 15.96 -25.41
C ASP A 124 3.51 15.51 -25.11
N TYR A 125 4.06 14.64 -25.96
CA TYR A 125 5.43 14.13 -25.87
C TYR A 125 6.52 15.12 -26.26
N GLN A 126 6.17 16.29 -26.82
CA GLN A 126 7.13 17.35 -27.11
C GLN A 126 7.34 18.21 -25.86
N ASN A 127 6.25 18.57 -25.19
CA ASN A 127 6.27 19.42 -24.00
C ASN A 127 6.25 18.64 -22.68
N TRP A 128 6.08 17.31 -22.75
CA TRP A 128 5.93 16.43 -21.58
C TRP A 128 4.80 16.90 -20.65
N THR A 129 3.65 17.22 -21.24
CA THR A 129 2.45 17.62 -20.50
C THR A 129 1.29 16.69 -20.78
N VAL A 130 0.47 16.44 -19.77
CA VAL A 130 -0.81 15.74 -19.90
C VAL A 130 -1.94 16.75 -19.74
N SER A 131 -2.90 16.70 -20.64
CA SER A 131 -4.17 17.42 -20.53
C SER A 131 -5.30 16.43 -20.32
N PHE A 132 -6.26 16.76 -19.47
CA PHE A 132 -7.43 15.91 -19.23
C PHE A 132 -8.68 16.48 -19.91
N ASN A 133 -9.60 15.60 -20.27
CA ASN A 133 -10.86 15.95 -20.94
C ASN A 133 -12.03 15.10 -20.43
N LYS A 134 -13.26 15.59 -20.62
CA LYS A 134 -14.48 14.87 -20.23
C LYS A 134 -15.49 14.82 -21.38
N GLY A 135 -15.68 13.63 -21.95
CA GLY A 135 -16.50 13.40 -23.14
C GLY A 135 -15.66 13.21 -24.40
N GLU A 136 -16.26 12.62 -25.43
CA GLU A 136 -15.57 12.24 -26.68
C GLU A 136 -15.77 13.26 -27.83
N ASP A 137 -16.73 14.17 -27.69
CA ASP A 137 -17.08 15.14 -28.74
C ASP A 137 -16.15 16.37 -28.73
N ASP A 138 -16.03 17.07 -29.87
CA ASP A 138 -15.20 18.29 -29.99
C ASP A 138 -15.64 19.44 -29.06
N ALA A 139 -16.88 19.40 -28.55
CA ALA A 139 -17.39 20.34 -27.56
C ALA A 139 -17.04 19.96 -26.10
N ALA A 140 -16.41 18.80 -25.88
CA ALA A 140 -16.02 18.32 -24.56
C ALA A 140 -15.04 19.30 -23.87
N PRO A 141 -15.22 19.60 -22.57
CA PRO A 141 -14.26 20.37 -21.81
C PRO A 141 -12.86 19.74 -21.88
N ARG A 142 -11.87 20.52 -22.36
CA ARG A 142 -10.45 20.18 -22.37
C ARG A 142 -9.72 20.94 -21.26
N HIS A 143 -8.54 20.45 -20.88
CA HIS A 143 -7.70 21.04 -19.83
C HIS A 143 -8.41 21.12 -18.45
N ILE A 144 -9.20 20.10 -18.13
CA ILE A 144 -9.90 20.04 -16.85
C ILE A 144 -8.93 19.71 -15.70
N LYS A 145 -9.22 20.26 -14.51
CA LYS A 145 -8.57 19.80 -13.27
C LYS A 145 -9.30 18.56 -12.76
N VAL A 146 -8.60 17.43 -12.72
CA VAL A 146 -9.08 16.22 -12.04
C VAL A 146 -8.76 16.27 -10.55
N SER A 147 -9.53 15.54 -9.74
CA SER A 147 -9.31 15.41 -8.30
C SER A 147 -7.96 14.73 -7.98
N ARG A 148 -7.50 14.84 -6.73
CA ARG A 148 -6.26 14.17 -6.32
C ARG A 148 -6.33 12.64 -6.44
N GLY A 149 -7.51 12.06 -6.20
CA GLY A 149 -7.75 10.62 -6.38
C GLY A 149 -7.67 10.20 -7.84
N GLU A 150 -8.31 10.97 -8.74
CA GLU A 150 -8.26 10.75 -10.19
C GLU A 150 -6.84 10.93 -10.76
N GLU A 151 -6.11 11.94 -10.28
CA GLU A 151 -4.69 12.12 -10.61
C GLU A 151 -3.86 10.88 -10.21
N ASN A 152 -4.05 10.36 -9.00
CA ASN A 152 -3.34 9.16 -8.56
C ASN A 152 -3.72 7.93 -9.40
N ILE A 153 -5.01 7.76 -9.73
CA ILE A 153 -5.47 6.72 -10.65
C ILE A 153 -4.79 6.82 -12.01
N PHE A 154 -4.66 8.03 -12.57
CA PHE A 154 -3.95 8.22 -13.83
C PHE A 154 -2.48 7.81 -13.72
N ILE A 155 -1.78 8.27 -12.68
CA ILE A 155 -0.37 7.93 -12.43
C ILE A 155 -0.19 6.41 -12.24
N TRP A 156 -1.14 5.76 -11.55
CA TRP A 156 -1.22 4.32 -11.42
C TRP A 156 -1.40 3.60 -12.77
N CYS A 157 -2.27 4.12 -13.65
CA CYS A 157 -2.45 3.57 -15.00
C CYS A 157 -1.17 3.67 -15.84
N VAL A 158 -0.43 4.78 -15.72
CA VAL A 158 0.90 4.93 -16.33
C VAL A 158 1.87 3.88 -15.80
N PHE A 159 1.90 3.68 -14.48
CA PHE A 159 2.73 2.65 -13.87
C PHE A 159 2.40 1.23 -14.36
N MET A 160 1.11 0.89 -14.42
CA MET A 160 0.64 -0.41 -14.92
C MET A 160 1.02 -0.63 -16.39
N ALA A 161 0.88 0.39 -17.23
CA ALA A 161 1.29 0.34 -18.64
C ALA A 161 2.80 0.11 -18.80
N ILE A 162 3.63 0.77 -17.97
CA ILE A 162 5.08 0.54 -17.93
C ILE A 162 5.40 -0.87 -17.46
N CYS A 163 4.75 -1.35 -16.40
CA CYS A 163 4.94 -2.71 -15.91
C CYS A 163 4.65 -3.76 -16.97
N GLU A 164 3.63 -3.56 -17.82
CA GLU A 164 3.42 -4.45 -18.97
C GLU A 164 4.61 -4.46 -19.92
N ARG A 165 5.21 -3.30 -20.25
CA ARG A 165 6.40 -3.27 -21.12
C ARG A 165 7.61 -3.96 -20.50
N VAL A 166 7.74 -3.88 -19.18
CA VAL A 166 8.76 -4.65 -18.45
C VAL A 166 8.53 -6.15 -18.67
N ILE A 167 7.28 -6.60 -18.52
CA ILE A 167 6.88 -8.00 -18.68
C ILE A 167 7.09 -8.46 -20.12
N ASP A 168 6.71 -7.63 -21.10
CA ASP A 168 6.90 -7.86 -22.53
C ASP A 168 8.38 -7.86 -22.95
N GLY A 169 9.30 -7.48 -22.05
CA GLY A 169 10.74 -7.55 -22.29
C GLY A 169 11.30 -6.36 -23.07
N ALA A 170 10.62 -5.22 -23.08
CA ALA A 170 11.07 -4.01 -23.77
C ALA A 170 12.49 -3.59 -23.35
N GLU A 171 13.32 -3.23 -24.33
CA GLU A 171 14.75 -2.93 -24.14
C GLU A 171 14.99 -1.87 -23.06
N SER A 172 14.21 -0.78 -23.09
CA SER A 172 14.26 0.33 -22.13
C SER A 172 14.07 -0.10 -20.66
N TYR A 173 13.51 -1.29 -20.42
CA TYR A 173 13.16 -1.83 -19.11
C TYR A 173 13.84 -3.17 -18.79
N GLN A 174 14.82 -3.62 -19.57
CA GLN A 174 15.54 -4.88 -19.31
C GLN A 174 16.29 -4.92 -17.97
N TRP A 175 16.58 -3.76 -17.38
CA TRP A 175 17.24 -3.64 -16.08
C TRP A 175 16.33 -4.00 -14.89
N VAL A 176 15.02 -4.17 -15.10
CA VAL A 176 14.06 -4.42 -14.03
C VAL A 176 13.97 -5.92 -13.73
N ASP A 177 14.41 -6.29 -12.53
CA ASP A 177 14.27 -7.63 -11.97
C ASP A 177 13.14 -7.69 -10.92
N TYR A 178 12.85 -6.54 -10.28
CA TYR A 178 11.86 -6.44 -9.21
C TYR A 178 10.85 -5.31 -9.45
N LEU A 179 9.61 -5.58 -9.08
CA LEU A 179 8.59 -4.56 -8.85
C LEU A 179 8.43 -4.31 -7.36
N TYR A 180 8.33 -3.04 -6.94
CA TYR A 180 7.95 -2.70 -5.58
C TYR A 180 6.79 -1.71 -5.60
N ILE A 181 5.64 -2.13 -5.11
CA ILE A 181 4.41 -1.34 -5.12
C ILE A 181 4.03 -0.98 -3.70
N ASP A 182 4.08 0.30 -3.35
CA ASP A 182 3.74 0.84 -2.05
C ASP A 182 2.47 1.69 -2.12
N ASP A 183 1.43 1.27 -1.42
CA ASP A 183 0.13 1.95 -1.34
C ASP A 183 -0.37 2.44 -2.71
N PRO A 184 -0.65 1.52 -3.66
CA PRO A 184 -1.10 1.91 -5.00
C PRO A 184 -2.47 2.59 -5.01
N ILE A 185 -3.13 2.60 -3.86
CA ILE A 185 -4.43 3.19 -3.63
C ILE A 185 -4.30 4.17 -2.48
N THR A 186 -4.55 5.44 -2.76
CA THR A 186 -4.82 6.45 -1.74
C THR A 186 -6.19 7.05 -2.03
N SER A 187 -7.13 6.91 -1.09
CA SER A 187 -8.42 7.60 -1.15
C SER A 187 -9.33 7.23 -2.33
N LEU A 188 -9.41 5.93 -2.67
CA LEU A 188 -10.38 5.40 -3.63
C LEU A 188 -11.57 4.77 -2.92
N ASP A 189 -12.70 4.69 -3.62
CA ASP A 189 -13.83 3.86 -3.20
C ASP A 189 -13.52 2.35 -3.29
N ASP A 190 -14.35 1.55 -2.62
CA ASP A 190 -14.16 0.10 -2.52
C ASP A 190 -14.20 -0.62 -3.88
N ASN A 191 -15.00 -0.13 -4.85
CA ASN A 191 -15.09 -0.75 -6.17
C ASN A 191 -13.79 -0.59 -6.94
N ASN A 192 -13.24 0.63 -6.93
CA ASN A 192 -11.93 0.93 -7.49
C ASN A 192 -10.82 0.14 -6.81
N ALA A 193 -10.91 -0.06 -5.49
CA ALA A 193 -9.94 -0.87 -4.78
C ALA A 193 -9.92 -2.36 -5.18
N ILE A 194 -11.09 -2.95 -5.42
CA ILE A 194 -11.21 -4.32 -5.93
C ILE A 194 -10.68 -4.42 -7.36
N ALA A 195 -11.05 -3.47 -8.23
CA ALA A 195 -10.63 -3.47 -9.62
C ALA A 195 -9.11 -3.36 -9.77
N VAL A 196 -8.50 -2.38 -9.08
CA VAL A 196 -7.05 -2.16 -9.07
C VAL A 196 -6.29 -3.36 -8.51
N ALA A 197 -6.77 -3.96 -7.41
CA ALA A 197 -6.18 -5.18 -6.86
C ALA A 197 -6.21 -6.36 -7.84
N SER A 198 -7.35 -6.55 -8.50
CA SER A 198 -7.56 -7.66 -9.45
C SER A 198 -6.68 -7.50 -10.70
N ASP A 199 -6.60 -6.29 -11.24
CA ASP A 199 -5.77 -6.00 -12.41
C ASP A 199 -4.27 -6.07 -12.07
N LEU A 200 -3.87 -5.64 -10.87
CA LEU A 200 -2.51 -5.84 -10.39
C LEU A 200 -2.15 -7.33 -10.27
N ALA A 201 -3.01 -8.15 -9.65
CA ALA A 201 -2.73 -9.57 -9.49
C ALA A 201 -2.61 -10.28 -10.85
N ARG A 202 -3.44 -9.90 -11.82
CA ARG A 202 -3.33 -10.39 -13.20
C ARG A 202 -1.99 -10.00 -13.84
N LEU A 203 -1.52 -8.77 -13.62
CA LEU A 203 -0.22 -8.32 -14.11
C LEU A 203 0.92 -9.11 -13.47
N LEU A 204 0.87 -9.33 -12.14
CA LEU A 204 1.90 -10.07 -11.41
C LEU A 204 2.01 -11.53 -11.86
N ARG A 205 0.89 -12.21 -12.14
CA ARG A 205 0.90 -13.55 -12.76
C ARG A 205 1.62 -13.60 -14.09
N LYS A 206 1.40 -12.59 -14.95
CA LYS A 206 2.15 -12.49 -16.22
C LYS A 206 3.64 -12.26 -15.98
N ALA A 207 3.97 -11.50 -14.95
CA ALA A 207 5.34 -11.21 -14.55
C ALA A 207 6.08 -12.47 -14.06
N GLU A 208 5.40 -13.36 -13.32
CA GLU A 208 5.90 -14.67 -12.91
C GLU A 208 6.17 -15.58 -14.12
N GLY A 209 5.25 -15.60 -15.10
CA GLY A 209 5.35 -16.41 -16.31
C GLY A 209 6.34 -15.91 -17.38
N ARG A 210 7.04 -14.78 -17.14
CA ARG A 210 7.91 -14.16 -18.13
C ARG A 210 9.11 -15.05 -18.51
N SER A 211 9.40 -15.09 -19.80
CA SER A 211 10.61 -15.72 -20.36
C SER A 211 11.35 -14.75 -21.28
N ARG A 212 12.67 -14.96 -21.45
CA ARG A 212 13.52 -14.19 -22.38
C ARG A 212 14.40 -15.13 -23.20
N ALA A 213 14.84 -14.68 -24.38
CA ALA A 213 15.81 -15.43 -25.18
C ALA A 213 17.15 -15.58 -24.43
N GLU A 214 17.79 -16.75 -24.54
CA GLU A 214 19.14 -16.98 -24.03
C GLU A 214 20.16 -16.07 -24.75
N PRO A 215 21.08 -15.40 -24.01
CA PRO A 215 22.07 -14.50 -24.60
C PRO A 215 23.05 -15.14 -25.61
N ASP A 216 23.22 -16.48 -25.59
CA ASP A 216 24.29 -17.18 -26.31
C ASP A 216 23.86 -18.00 -27.54
N ALA A 217 22.61 -17.84 -28.01
CA ALA A 217 22.15 -18.50 -29.25
C ALA A 217 22.93 -18.03 -30.51
N ALA A 218 23.63 -16.89 -30.45
CA ALA A 218 24.40 -16.35 -31.57
C ALA A 218 25.82 -16.94 -31.72
N ASN A 219 26.36 -17.63 -30.69
CA ASN A 219 27.75 -18.16 -30.69
C ASN A 219 27.83 -19.70 -30.73
N SER A 220 26.70 -20.39 -30.73
CA SER A 220 26.66 -21.84 -30.94
C SER A 220 26.61 -22.12 -32.44
N ARG A 221 27.50 -23.00 -32.93
CA ARG A 221 27.52 -23.53 -34.31
C ARG A 221 26.29 -24.42 -34.58
N GLY A 222 25.09 -23.87 -34.44
CA GLY A 222 23.80 -24.50 -34.69
C GLY A 222 23.15 -23.93 -35.94
N ALA A 223 22.27 -24.72 -36.56
CA ALA A 223 21.61 -24.40 -37.82
C ALA A 223 20.94 -22.99 -37.80
N PRO A 224 21.02 -22.23 -38.90
CA PRO A 224 20.58 -20.82 -38.97
C PRO A 224 19.07 -20.57 -38.75
N ASP A 225 18.25 -21.63 -38.62
CA ASP A 225 16.79 -21.56 -38.48
C ASP A 225 16.26 -22.06 -37.13
N ALA A 226 17.11 -22.29 -36.13
CA ALA A 226 16.63 -22.72 -34.81
C ALA A 226 16.04 -21.52 -34.03
N ALA A 227 14.76 -21.60 -33.66
CA ALA A 227 14.11 -20.59 -32.82
C ALA A 227 14.89 -20.37 -31.50
N PRO A 228 15.03 -19.11 -31.03
CA PRO A 228 15.85 -18.81 -29.87
C PRO A 228 15.31 -19.53 -28.63
N ARG A 229 16.22 -20.20 -27.89
CA ARG A 229 15.86 -20.89 -26.65
C ARG A 229 15.40 -19.86 -25.61
N LEU A 230 14.22 -20.07 -25.05
CA LEU A 230 13.65 -19.23 -24.01
C LEU A 230 14.04 -19.74 -22.63
N ILE A 231 14.53 -18.85 -21.77
CA ILE A 231 14.78 -19.09 -20.35
C ILE A 231 13.79 -18.32 -19.49
N ALA A 232 13.43 -18.90 -18.35
CA ALA A 232 12.60 -18.22 -17.35
C ALA A 232 13.31 -16.94 -16.88
N ALA A 233 12.59 -15.82 -16.92
CA ALA A 233 13.05 -14.51 -16.51
C ALA A 233 11.94 -13.79 -15.74
N SER A 234 11.38 -14.50 -14.77
CA SER A 234 10.29 -14.03 -13.93
C SER A 234 10.68 -12.73 -13.22
N ILE A 235 9.72 -11.81 -13.16
CA ILE A 235 9.86 -10.56 -12.41
C ILE A 235 9.18 -10.77 -11.07
N LYS A 236 9.93 -10.55 -9.99
CA LYS A 236 9.45 -10.74 -8.62
C LYS A 236 8.89 -9.45 -8.06
N ALA A 237 7.97 -9.52 -7.11
CA ALA A 237 7.33 -8.31 -6.58
C ALA A 237 7.22 -8.26 -5.06
N VAL A 238 7.31 -7.03 -4.53
CA VAL A 238 6.86 -6.70 -3.19
C VAL A 238 5.66 -5.76 -3.31
N VAL A 239 4.55 -6.10 -2.66
CA VAL A 239 3.36 -5.25 -2.58
C VAL A 239 3.12 -4.90 -1.13
N SER A 240 3.17 -3.61 -0.78
CA SER A 240 2.87 -3.13 0.56
C SER A 240 1.64 -2.25 0.56
N SER A 241 0.71 -2.49 1.49
CA SER A 241 -0.50 -1.67 1.62
C SER A 241 -0.96 -1.49 3.06
N HIS A 242 -1.55 -0.34 3.37
CA HIS A 242 -2.39 -0.14 4.56
C HIS A 242 -3.89 -0.38 4.28
N HIS A 243 -4.29 -0.53 3.01
CA HIS A 243 -5.68 -0.65 2.61
C HIS A 243 -6.15 -2.11 2.69
N ALA A 244 -6.96 -2.44 3.70
CA ALA A 244 -7.33 -3.82 4.02
C ALA A 244 -8.06 -4.54 2.88
N LEU A 245 -9.05 -3.90 2.23
CA LEU A 245 -9.79 -4.53 1.11
C LEU A 245 -8.87 -4.89 -0.05
N PHE A 246 -8.13 -3.90 -0.58
CA PHE A 246 -7.08 -4.11 -1.58
C PHE A 246 -6.13 -5.25 -1.21
N TYR A 247 -5.55 -5.22 0.01
CA TYR A 247 -4.61 -6.25 0.45
C TYR A 247 -5.24 -7.65 0.44
N ASN A 248 -6.47 -7.77 0.93
CA ASN A 248 -7.20 -9.04 0.95
C ASN A 248 -7.53 -9.55 -0.46
N VAL A 249 -7.95 -8.67 -1.37
CA VAL A 249 -8.20 -9.03 -2.76
C VAL A 249 -6.91 -9.52 -3.43
N VAL A 250 -5.79 -8.79 -3.30
CA VAL A 250 -4.50 -9.22 -3.86
C VAL A 250 -4.08 -10.59 -3.31
N CYS A 251 -4.18 -10.81 -2.01
CA CYS A 251 -3.83 -12.09 -1.40
C CYS A 251 -4.73 -13.24 -1.88
N ASN A 252 -6.03 -12.99 -2.03
CA ASN A 252 -6.97 -14.00 -2.51
C ASN A 252 -6.75 -14.31 -3.99
N GLU A 253 -6.47 -13.29 -4.79
CA GLU A 253 -6.16 -13.44 -6.21
C GLU A 253 -4.85 -14.20 -6.43
N LEU A 254 -3.83 -13.98 -5.58
CA LEU A 254 -2.51 -14.63 -5.69
C LEU A 254 -2.38 -15.91 -4.84
N LYS A 255 -3.49 -16.51 -4.42
CA LYS A 255 -3.48 -17.64 -3.47
C LYS A 255 -2.76 -18.89 -3.97
N THR A 256 -2.64 -19.07 -5.29
CA THR A 256 -2.04 -20.25 -5.94
C THR A 256 -0.55 -20.06 -6.24
N GLU A 257 -0.07 -18.83 -6.18
CA GLU A 257 1.25 -18.38 -6.54
C GLU A 257 2.17 -18.45 -5.32
N LYS A 258 3.48 -18.57 -5.53
CA LYS A 258 4.43 -18.65 -4.40
C LYS A 258 4.61 -17.27 -3.78
N HIS A 259 3.96 -17.04 -2.65
CA HIS A 259 4.03 -15.75 -1.96
C HIS A 259 4.15 -15.88 -0.45
N ARG A 260 4.80 -14.88 0.16
CA ARG A 260 4.80 -14.68 1.62
C ARG A 260 3.90 -13.51 1.99
N LYS A 261 3.07 -13.72 3.01
CA LYS A 261 2.24 -12.68 3.61
C LYS A 261 2.83 -12.29 4.96
N TYR A 262 3.03 -10.99 5.17
CA TYR A 262 3.51 -10.46 6.44
C TYR A 262 2.68 -9.30 6.94
N LEU A 263 2.53 -9.26 8.26
CA LEU A 263 2.23 -8.04 8.99
C LEU A 263 3.55 -7.35 9.36
N LEU A 264 3.74 -6.14 8.83
CA LEU A 264 4.87 -5.28 9.16
C LEU A 264 4.44 -4.23 10.18
N GLN A 265 5.18 -4.13 11.26
CA GLN A 265 4.94 -3.13 12.31
C GLN A 265 6.24 -2.43 12.68
N ARG A 266 6.11 -1.20 13.20
CA ARG A 266 7.23 -0.41 13.71
C ARG A 266 6.94 -0.01 15.16
N PRO A 267 7.23 -0.91 16.14
CA PRO A 267 6.96 -0.62 17.53
C PRO A 267 7.67 0.67 17.97
N GLU A 268 6.97 1.51 18.74
CA GLU A 268 7.54 2.68 19.45
C GLU A 268 8.04 3.80 18.53
N ARG A 269 7.68 3.78 17.24
CA ARG A 269 8.20 4.71 16.21
C ARG A 269 9.74 4.78 16.17
N GLY A 270 10.43 3.81 16.79
CA GLY A 270 11.88 3.72 16.87
C GLY A 270 12.51 3.12 15.61
N ASN A 271 13.75 2.64 15.70
CA ASN A 271 14.43 2.03 14.54
C ASN A 271 14.13 0.54 14.35
N ALA A 272 13.41 -0.06 15.30
CA ALA A 272 13.05 -1.46 15.25
C ALA A 272 11.77 -1.71 14.44
N TYR A 273 11.79 -2.77 13.65
CA TYR A 273 10.65 -3.29 12.89
C TYR A 273 10.35 -4.71 13.35
N THR A 274 9.08 -5.10 13.31
CA THR A 274 8.65 -6.48 13.50
C THR A 274 7.93 -6.99 12.27
N LEU A 275 8.29 -8.19 11.85
CA LEU A 275 7.71 -8.88 10.71
C LEU A 275 7.10 -10.19 11.23
N ARG A 276 5.80 -10.37 11.03
CA ARG A 276 5.06 -11.56 11.44
C ARG A 276 4.45 -12.23 10.23
N ALA A 277 4.81 -13.49 9.98
CA ALA A 277 4.17 -14.29 8.94
C ALA A 277 2.69 -14.52 9.29
N THR A 278 1.82 -14.52 8.29
CA THR A 278 0.39 -14.80 8.47
C THR A 278 -0.16 -15.61 7.32
N ASP A 279 -1.01 -16.58 7.62
CA ASP A 279 -1.80 -17.28 6.61
C ASP A 279 -3.25 -16.76 6.57
N ASP A 280 -3.74 -16.13 7.65
CA ASP A 280 -5.08 -15.54 7.71
C ASP A 280 -5.05 -14.08 7.23
N THR A 281 -5.75 -13.79 6.14
CA THR A 281 -5.91 -12.46 5.56
C THR A 281 -7.01 -11.62 6.23
N PRO A 282 -8.22 -12.15 6.54
CA PRO A 282 -9.32 -11.30 7.02
C PRO A 282 -9.23 -10.91 8.51
N PHE A 283 -8.57 -11.70 9.36
CA PHE A 283 -8.79 -11.67 10.81
C PHE A 283 -7.83 -10.75 11.60
N PHE A 284 -6.67 -10.38 11.04
CA PHE A 284 -5.66 -9.62 11.80
C PHE A 284 -5.87 -8.11 11.81
N HIS A 285 -6.72 -7.55 10.94
CA HIS A 285 -6.91 -6.10 10.85
C HIS A 285 -7.56 -5.54 12.11
N HIS A 286 -8.74 -6.03 12.52
CA HIS A 286 -9.42 -5.51 13.73
C HIS A 286 -8.59 -5.72 14.98
N VAL A 287 -8.01 -6.91 15.14
CA VAL A 287 -7.20 -7.26 16.30
C VAL A 287 -5.94 -6.40 16.39
N SER A 288 -5.30 -6.06 15.26
CA SER A 288 -4.12 -5.19 15.27
C SER A 288 -4.46 -3.70 15.42
N ILE A 289 -5.57 -3.22 14.86
CA ILE A 289 -6.09 -1.87 15.14
C ILE A 289 -6.39 -1.77 16.65
N LEU A 290 -7.09 -2.75 17.23
CA LEU A 290 -7.37 -2.77 18.67
C LEU A 290 -6.10 -2.77 19.51
N ALA A 291 -5.07 -3.51 19.09
CA ALA A 291 -3.79 -3.51 19.78
C ALA A 291 -3.05 -2.17 19.66
N GLU A 292 -3.13 -1.50 18.52
CA GLU A 292 -2.60 -0.15 18.32
C GLU A 292 -3.35 0.89 19.17
N LEU A 293 -4.68 0.86 19.18
CA LEU A 293 -5.51 1.73 20.00
C LEU A 293 -5.24 1.54 21.49
N LYS A 294 -5.08 0.28 21.92
CA LYS A 294 -4.70 -0.05 23.30
C LYS A 294 -3.33 0.52 23.65
N LYS A 295 -2.34 0.35 22.77
CA LYS A 295 -1.02 0.96 22.97
C LYS A 295 -1.06 2.48 23.00
N ALA A 296 -1.82 3.11 22.11
CA ALA A 296 -1.97 4.56 22.07
C ALA A 296 -2.60 5.08 23.35
N LYS A 297 -3.63 4.39 23.87
CA LYS A 297 -4.22 4.63 25.18
C LYS A 297 -3.19 4.46 26.31
N ASP A 298 -2.51 3.33 26.38
CA ASP A 298 -1.56 2.99 27.46
C ASP A 298 -0.34 3.93 27.48
N SER A 299 0.07 4.46 26.32
CA SER A 299 1.16 5.43 26.19
C SER A 299 0.71 6.90 26.33
N GLY A 300 -0.59 7.17 26.40
CA GLY A 300 -1.15 8.53 26.44
C GLY A 300 -1.05 9.32 25.13
N MET A 301 -0.47 8.74 24.08
CA MET A 301 -0.28 9.36 22.76
C MET A 301 -1.53 9.17 21.89
N LEU A 302 -2.63 9.82 22.27
CA LEU A 302 -3.90 9.76 21.55
C LEU A 302 -4.13 10.98 20.66
N TYR A 303 -4.49 10.74 19.41
CA TYR A 303 -4.78 11.74 18.39
C TYR A 303 -6.20 11.57 17.87
N THR A 304 -6.83 12.64 17.39
CA THR A 304 -8.23 12.64 16.92
C THR A 304 -8.60 11.48 15.99
N TYR A 305 -7.71 11.09 15.06
CA TYR A 305 -7.95 9.97 14.14
C TYR A 305 -8.14 8.60 14.82
N HIS A 306 -7.71 8.42 16.08
CA HIS A 306 -7.97 7.18 16.81
C HIS A 306 -9.47 6.97 17.08
N PHE A 307 -10.29 8.03 17.20
CA PHE A 307 -11.75 7.88 17.28
C PHE A 307 -12.32 7.28 15.99
N ASN A 308 -11.78 7.64 14.83
CA ASN A 308 -12.16 7.05 13.53
C ASN A 308 -11.82 5.56 13.50
N MET A 309 -10.61 5.21 13.96
CA MET A 309 -10.15 3.81 14.02
C MET A 309 -11.03 2.98 14.96
N LEU A 310 -11.34 3.51 16.15
CA LEU A 310 -12.21 2.84 17.12
C LEU A 310 -13.62 2.66 16.56
N ARG A 311 -14.24 3.72 16.03
CA ARG A 311 -15.57 3.66 15.41
C ARG A 311 -15.63 2.64 14.29
N SER A 312 -14.65 2.63 13.39
CA SER A 312 -14.60 1.65 12.29
C SER A 312 -14.56 0.20 12.78
N ILE A 313 -13.90 -0.07 13.92
CA ILE A 313 -13.95 -1.40 14.53
C ILE A 313 -15.34 -1.70 15.08
N LEU A 314 -15.96 -0.76 15.80
CA LEU A 314 -17.30 -0.95 16.38
C LEU A 314 -18.34 -1.18 15.28
N GLU A 315 -18.29 -0.44 14.18
CA GLU A 315 -19.18 -0.62 13.02
C GLU A 315 -19.03 -2.01 12.42
N LYS A 316 -17.81 -2.44 12.12
CA LYS A 316 -17.56 -3.77 11.54
C LYS A 316 -17.92 -4.90 12.50
N THR A 317 -17.72 -4.68 13.80
CA THR A 317 -18.15 -5.63 14.84
C THR A 317 -19.68 -5.71 14.90
N ALA A 318 -20.40 -4.59 14.82
CA ALA A 318 -21.85 -4.57 14.79
C ALA A 318 -22.39 -5.30 13.54
N THR A 319 -21.84 -5.01 12.36
CA THR A 319 -22.19 -5.70 11.12
C THR A 319 -21.93 -7.20 11.23
N PHE A 320 -20.81 -7.63 11.83
CA PHE A 320 -20.51 -9.05 12.04
C PHE A 320 -21.57 -9.76 12.90
N PHE A 321 -22.14 -9.08 13.89
CA PHE A 321 -23.24 -9.59 14.72
C PHE A 321 -24.63 -9.39 14.09
N GLY A 322 -24.72 -8.94 12.84
CA GLY A 322 -26.00 -8.66 12.16
C GLY A 322 -26.75 -7.51 12.83
N ARG A 323 -26.06 -6.41 13.11
CA ARG A 323 -26.62 -5.16 13.64
C ARG A 323 -26.28 -4.01 12.70
N ASP A 324 -27.21 -3.08 12.55
CA ASP A 324 -27.12 -1.98 11.58
C ASP A 324 -26.33 -0.78 12.10
N ASP A 325 -26.10 -0.68 13.41
CA ASP A 325 -25.48 0.49 14.04
C ASP A 325 -24.40 0.10 15.07
N PHE A 326 -23.32 0.88 15.09
CA PHE A 326 -22.17 0.67 15.98
C PHE A 326 -22.55 0.76 17.46
N SER A 327 -23.62 1.49 17.82
CA SER A 327 -24.10 1.61 19.20
C SER A 327 -24.48 0.26 19.79
N ALA A 328 -24.81 -0.74 18.97
CA ALA A 328 -25.01 -2.12 19.42
C ALA A 328 -23.78 -2.69 20.15
N CYS A 329 -22.58 -2.22 19.80
CA CYS A 329 -21.33 -2.63 20.43
C CYS A 329 -21.10 -2.03 21.82
N ILE A 330 -21.79 -0.93 22.14
CA ILE A 330 -21.68 -0.19 23.42
C ILE A 330 -23.01 -0.17 24.21
N HIS A 331 -24.06 -0.84 23.70
CA HIS A 331 -25.36 -0.91 24.34
C HIS A 331 -25.31 -1.64 25.68
N GLY A 332 -25.89 -1.03 26.72
CA GLY A 332 -25.93 -1.58 28.08
C GLY A 332 -24.65 -1.35 28.89
N LEU A 333 -23.74 -0.50 28.39
CA LEU A 333 -22.69 0.10 29.20
C LEU A 333 -23.23 1.31 29.95
N ASP A 334 -22.66 1.59 31.11
CA ASP A 334 -22.81 2.90 31.75
C ASP A 334 -22.29 3.98 30.78
N ASP A 335 -23.01 5.08 30.66
CA ASP A 335 -22.72 6.19 29.73
C ASP A 335 -22.76 5.86 28.22
N ALA A 336 -23.47 4.80 27.81
CA ALA A 336 -23.60 4.41 26.40
C ALA A 336 -24.07 5.55 25.46
N GLU A 337 -24.99 6.42 25.91
CA GLU A 337 -25.45 7.59 25.13
C GLU A 337 -24.33 8.62 24.92
N LEU A 338 -23.53 8.87 25.96
CA LEU A 338 -22.37 9.75 25.89
C LEU A 338 -21.32 9.19 24.93
N PHE A 339 -21.03 7.89 25.03
CA PHE A 339 -20.09 7.19 24.15
C PHE A 339 -20.53 7.24 22.68
N ALA A 340 -21.80 6.98 22.40
CA ALA A 340 -22.36 7.07 21.05
C ALA A 340 -22.24 8.49 20.49
N ARG A 341 -22.57 9.50 21.30
CA ARG A 341 -22.46 10.91 20.91
C ARG A 341 -21.02 11.34 20.66
N ALA A 342 -20.09 10.90 21.51
CA ALA A 342 -18.67 11.19 21.38
C ALA A 342 -18.08 10.55 20.12
N LEU A 343 -18.36 9.26 19.88
CA LEU A 343 -17.96 8.58 18.65
C LEU A 343 -18.54 9.29 17.43
N ASN A 344 -19.81 9.71 17.47
CA ASN A 344 -20.40 10.47 16.37
C ASN A 344 -19.70 11.80 16.08
N LEU A 345 -19.49 12.62 17.11
CA LEU A 345 -18.91 13.96 16.96
C LEU A 345 -17.41 13.93 16.62
N LEU A 346 -16.66 13.08 17.32
CA LEU A 346 -15.20 13.07 17.24
C LEU A 346 -14.68 12.22 16.07
N SER A 347 -15.54 11.39 15.46
CA SER A 347 -15.17 10.66 14.25
C SER A 347 -15.61 11.32 12.93
N HIS A 348 -16.55 12.25 12.97
CA HIS A 348 -17.08 12.95 11.78
C HIS A 348 -16.70 14.44 11.77
N GLY A 349 -15.99 14.94 12.77
CA GLY A 349 -15.40 16.27 12.73
C GLY A 349 -14.43 16.40 11.55
N LYS A 350 -14.18 17.63 11.08
CA LYS A 350 -13.24 17.98 9.99
C LYS A 350 -11.77 17.68 10.36
N TYR A 351 -11.50 16.53 10.95
CA TYR A 351 -10.18 16.09 11.38
C TYR A 351 -9.54 15.34 10.24
N ASP A 352 -8.72 16.08 9.51
CA ASP A 352 -7.93 15.56 8.42
C ASP A 352 -6.97 14.47 8.95
N ILE A 353 -6.97 13.29 8.34
CA ILE A 353 -6.01 12.21 8.65
C ILE A 353 -4.58 12.70 8.40
N TYR A 354 -4.41 13.69 7.52
CA TYR A 354 -3.14 14.30 7.17
C TYR A 354 -2.69 15.39 8.16
N GLN A 355 -3.54 15.85 9.08
CA GLN A 355 -3.19 16.79 10.18
C GLN A 355 -3.71 16.31 11.55
N PRO A 356 -3.11 15.24 12.11
CA PRO A 356 -3.54 14.68 13.38
C PRO A 356 -3.27 15.66 14.53
N SER A 357 -4.34 16.09 15.20
CA SER A 357 -4.24 16.87 16.44
C SER A 357 -4.22 15.93 17.64
N GLU A 358 -3.35 16.20 18.60
CA GLU A 358 -3.37 15.49 19.88
C GLU A 358 -4.69 15.78 20.60
N MET A 359 -5.28 14.75 21.20
CA MET A 359 -6.53 14.90 21.96
C MET A 359 -6.28 15.69 23.24
N VAL A 360 -7.26 16.49 23.66
CA VAL A 360 -7.29 17.04 25.04
C VAL A 360 -7.55 15.93 26.06
N ASP A 361 -7.18 16.16 27.31
CA ASP A 361 -7.23 15.12 28.37
C ASP A 361 -8.62 14.50 28.56
N ASP A 362 -9.68 15.30 28.46
CA ASP A 362 -11.06 14.80 28.55
C ASP A 362 -11.38 13.81 27.43
N ASN A 363 -10.97 14.12 26.20
CA ASN A 363 -11.14 13.23 25.05
C ASN A 363 -10.28 11.97 25.18
N LYS A 364 -9.07 12.07 25.76
CA LYS A 364 -8.21 10.90 26.04
C LYS A 364 -8.87 9.96 27.04
N ARG A 365 -9.46 10.50 28.11
CA ARG A 365 -10.19 9.73 29.13
C ARG A 365 -11.39 9.03 28.52
N LEU A 366 -12.22 9.77 27.80
CA LEU A 366 -13.42 9.26 27.15
C LEU A 366 -13.11 8.18 26.11
N PHE A 367 -12.07 8.37 25.30
CA PHE A 367 -11.56 7.35 24.39
C PHE A 367 -11.16 6.07 25.14
N GLY A 368 -10.45 6.24 26.26
CA GLY A 368 -10.00 5.14 27.11
C GLY A 368 -11.14 4.31 27.67
N GLU A 369 -12.18 4.98 28.18
CA GLU A 369 -13.39 4.35 28.72
C GLU A 369 -14.13 3.53 27.66
N ILE A 370 -14.34 4.10 26.46
CA ILE A 370 -15.01 3.40 25.34
C ILE A 370 -14.21 2.16 24.93
N LEU A 371 -12.89 2.29 24.79
CA LEU A 371 -12.03 1.18 24.38
C LEU A 371 -12.00 0.06 25.43
N ASP A 372 -11.89 0.40 26.72
CA ASP A 372 -11.88 -0.59 27.80
C ASP A 372 -13.20 -1.32 27.91
N ALA A 373 -14.31 -0.60 27.80
CA ALA A 373 -15.64 -1.19 27.82
C ALA A 373 -15.86 -2.13 26.64
N PHE A 374 -15.41 -1.73 25.44
CA PHE A 374 -15.46 -2.57 24.24
C PHE A 374 -14.61 -3.84 24.38
N LEU A 375 -13.36 -3.72 24.87
CA LEU A 375 -12.46 -4.86 25.08
C LEU A 375 -12.89 -5.79 26.23
N SER A 376 -13.64 -5.26 27.21
CA SER A 376 -14.18 -6.07 28.31
C SER A 376 -15.42 -6.86 27.88
N ARG A 377 -16.22 -6.30 26.97
CA ARG A 377 -17.43 -6.93 26.45
C ARG A 377 -17.13 -8.05 25.45
N TYR A 378 -16.09 -7.89 24.64
CA TYR A 378 -15.73 -8.83 23.58
C TYR A 378 -14.33 -9.40 23.83
N GLU A 379 -14.22 -10.73 23.97
CA GLU A 379 -12.95 -11.41 24.29
C GLU A 379 -11.97 -11.43 23.11
N PHE A 380 -11.27 -10.32 22.86
CA PHE A 380 -10.24 -10.25 21.84
C PHE A 380 -8.88 -10.75 22.36
N THR A 381 -8.27 -11.71 21.66
CA THR A 381 -6.87 -12.09 21.90
C THR A 381 -5.93 -11.12 21.18
N LEU A 382 -5.41 -10.12 21.89
CA LEU A 382 -4.47 -9.15 21.34
C LEU A 382 -3.03 -9.73 21.28
N PRO A 383 -2.24 -9.47 20.22
CA PRO A 383 -0.87 -9.97 20.10
C PRO A 383 0.04 -9.50 21.25
N GLU A 384 0.82 -10.42 21.83
CA GLU A 384 1.74 -10.15 22.95
C GLU A 384 2.83 -9.10 22.64
N VAL A 385 3.06 -8.75 21.36
CA VAL A 385 4.02 -7.70 20.93
C VAL A 385 3.72 -6.33 21.53
N PHE A 386 2.50 -6.13 22.03
CA PHE A 386 2.04 -4.88 22.63
C PHE A 386 1.98 -4.92 24.16
N ALA A 387 2.12 -6.09 24.78
CA ALA A 387 2.19 -6.22 26.23
C ALA A 387 3.62 -5.91 26.69
N GLN A 388 3.86 -4.72 27.23
CA GLN A 388 5.00 -4.59 28.14
C GLN A 388 4.70 -5.44 29.38
N PRO A 389 5.66 -6.20 29.92
CA PRO A 389 5.49 -6.79 31.24
C PRO A 389 5.30 -5.64 32.22
N ALA A 390 4.16 -5.62 32.92
CA ALA A 390 3.92 -4.71 34.03
C ALA A 390 5.17 -4.70 34.91
N SER A 391 5.77 -3.53 35.12
CA SER A 391 6.92 -3.41 35.98
C SER A 391 6.50 -3.93 37.35
N LYS A 392 7.14 -5.01 37.80
CA LYS A 392 7.01 -5.46 39.18
C LYS A 392 7.52 -4.31 40.04
N ARG A 393 6.62 -3.49 40.59
CA ARG A 393 6.89 -2.68 41.76
C ARG A 393 7.39 -3.65 42.82
N ARG A 394 8.71 -3.71 43.00
CA ARG A 394 9.32 -4.32 44.18
C ARG A 394 8.76 -3.56 45.37
N GLY A 395 7.90 -4.22 46.14
CA GLY A 395 7.58 -3.78 47.48
C GLY A 395 8.87 -3.76 48.28
N ALA A 396 9.33 -2.57 48.64
CA ALA A 396 10.18 -2.40 49.80
C ALA A 396 9.23 -2.28 51.01
N ALA A 397 8.95 -3.43 51.60
CA ALA A 397 8.64 -3.49 53.02
C ALA A 397 9.97 -3.57 53.78
N GLN A 398 9.92 -3.16 55.06
CA GLN A 398 10.99 -3.10 56.09
C GLN A 398 11.64 -1.72 56.20
N ALA A 399 11.75 -1.12 57.38
CA ALA A 399 11.29 -1.47 58.72
C ALA A 399 11.23 -0.19 59.56
#